data_AF-A0A6H9LLR1-F1
#
_entry.id   AF-A0A6H9LLR1-F1
#
_cell.length_a   1.000
_cell.length_b   1.000
_cell.length_c   1.000
_cell.angle_alpha   90.00
_cell.angle_beta   90.00
_cell.angle_gamma   90.00
#
_symmetry.space_group_name_H-M   'P 1'
#
loop_
_entity.id
_entity.type
_entity.pdbx_description
1 polymer ?
#
loop_
_entity_poly.entity_id
_entity_poly.type
_entity_poly.pdbx_seq_one_letter_code
_entity_poly.pdbx_strand_id
1 'polypeptide(L)'
;MSDNLRFNVADQRLAYTGEKKEFSFNESRIIEFNHRHLTSLANYDLQLKRCNIVTLADKINNKSNLGALRNRQLRQSVILSAAFSAIAVGLHGRGAYNNYSEAEQTKDLANQLKRANDRTAAQIMAEVLQTTTEKLPLGEDVIIESAITEGARMKPGKEAGGNPTIAVGAVYGKPEHCAQYGLNMPKNVSLLSMGNDVIDGTTKSIKGLHSSFTALFVTESNIKRHLPDIYVQRWMSGTYFEKFNPRDISSTDAAEIIAQSYKMKNVNELSAFFLDRPRHIPAMDELNKAGVSTPFDKDGDLMPGLLMGLEGLKFPDGKGLHSMIGEIGGSAEWAVGVLPLVWRGGQALGMLTSQSSLTQKGFSPDELWKERFHFTEEEFLQIQDARFERKPYFTIEDILEKPFAGGISAFGAITDNYYLPFIKGVTADFEKNEVNVDVLTINSLGVVQVWHFTFMGKSNLKDSVNKMTSPKEKLEKLQGADLEREIGKFIDGETTNRQYQLFFNNEYYPALIPVRHQMYVLHQAVDGLIERGALQPIDKEIIAITEKLAPEWFAS
;
A
#
# COMPACT_ATOMS: atom_id res chain seq x y z
N MET A 1 39.98 2.50 2.73
CA MET A 1 38.85 3.32 3.23
C MET A 1 38.12 2.45 4.22
N SER A 2 37.77 2.92 5.42
CA SER A 2 36.92 2.12 6.31
C SER A 2 35.58 1.95 5.61
N ASP A 3 35.29 0.77 5.07
CA ASP A 3 34.00 0.47 4.46
C ASP A 3 32.94 0.67 5.54
N ASN A 4 32.22 1.79 5.47
CA ASN A 4 31.13 2.04 6.39
C ASN A 4 29.99 1.10 6.01
N LEU A 5 29.95 -0.08 6.65
CA LEU A 5 28.95 -1.11 6.37
C LEU A 5 27.53 -0.66 6.71
N ARG A 6 27.36 0.34 7.59
CA ARG A 6 26.06 0.88 8.00
C ARG A 6 25.85 2.27 7.44
N PHE A 7 24.85 2.46 6.60
CA PHE A 7 24.63 3.75 5.96
C PHE A 7 23.17 4.00 5.60
N ASN A 8 22.80 5.28 5.59
CA ASN A 8 21.49 5.74 5.17
C ASN A 8 21.37 5.76 3.65
N VAL A 9 20.33 5.14 3.10
CA VAL A 9 20.05 5.07 1.66
C VAL A 9 19.85 6.48 1.06
N ALA A 10 19.33 7.43 1.82
CA ALA A 10 19.15 8.80 1.34
C ALA A 10 20.50 9.49 1.03
N ASP A 11 21.54 9.14 1.78
CA ASP A 11 22.90 9.69 1.66
C ASP A 11 23.74 8.90 0.64
N GLN A 12 23.48 7.60 0.51
CA GLN A 12 24.15 6.69 -0.43
C GLN A 12 23.13 6.03 -1.35
N ARG A 13 22.60 6.84 -2.29
CA ARG A 13 21.55 6.42 -3.21
C ARG A 13 22.02 5.31 -4.15
N LEU A 14 21.09 4.44 -4.52
CA LEU A 14 21.37 3.38 -5.47
C LEU A 14 21.39 3.92 -6.90
N ALA A 15 22.24 3.33 -7.72
CA ALA A 15 22.24 3.50 -9.16
C ALA A 15 21.62 2.27 -9.82
N TYR A 16 20.80 2.50 -10.84
CA TYR A 16 20.29 1.42 -11.69
C TYR A 16 21.05 1.40 -13.02
N THR A 17 21.79 0.32 -13.23
CA THR A 17 22.65 0.06 -14.40
C THR A 17 22.15 -1.12 -15.23
N GLY A 18 21.00 -1.69 -14.88
CA GLY A 18 20.36 -2.77 -15.63
C GLY A 18 19.78 -2.32 -16.97
N GLU A 19 19.43 -3.30 -17.81
CA GLU A 19 18.80 -3.03 -19.11
C GLU A 19 17.43 -2.37 -18.93
N LYS A 20 17.18 -1.29 -19.66
CA LYS A 20 15.89 -0.59 -19.72
C LYS A 20 15.27 -0.81 -21.09
N LYS A 21 14.29 -1.70 -21.18
CA LYS A 21 13.54 -1.91 -22.43
C LYS A 21 12.39 -0.91 -22.47
N GLU A 22 12.53 0.11 -23.29
CA GLU A 22 11.52 1.16 -23.41
C GLU A 22 10.47 0.84 -24.48
N PHE A 23 9.22 1.15 -24.16
CA PHE A 23 8.09 1.00 -25.06
C PHE A 23 7.15 2.20 -24.93
N SER A 24 7.10 3.04 -25.97
CA SER A 24 6.19 4.18 -26.03
C SER A 24 4.87 3.83 -26.72
N PHE A 25 3.76 4.31 -26.18
CA PHE A 25 2.46 4.17 -26.83
C PHE A 25 2.41 5.05 -28.08
N ASN A 26 2.00 4.46 -29.20
CA ASN A 26 1.62 5.21 -30.39
C ASN A 26 0.19 5.78 -30.23
N GLU A 27 -0.22 6.65 -31.17
CA GLU A 27 -1.54 7.29 -31.14
C GLU A 27 -2.70 6.29 -31.02
N SER A 28 -2.65 5.17 -31.77
CA SER A 28 -3.69 4.14 -31.70
C SER A 28 -3.82 3.52 -30.31
N ARG A 29 -2.70 3.26 -29.62
CA ARG A 29 -2.72 2.74 -28.24
C ARG A 29 -3.19 3.78 -27.23
N ILE A 30 -2.90 5.06 -27.45
CA ILE A 30 -3.44 6.15 -26.62
C ILE A 30 -4.96 6.23 -26.77
N ILE A 31 -5.49 6.17 -28.00
CA ILE A 31 -6.93 6.15 -28.27
C ILE A 31 -7.58 4.93 -27.61
N GLU A 32 -7.01 3.74 -27.81
CA GLU A 32 -7.50 2.48 -27.22
C GLU A 32 -7.53 2.55 -25.69
N PHE A 33 -6.49 3.10 -25.06
CA PHE A 33 -6.43 3.27 -23.61
C PHE A 33 -7.51 4.23 -23.12
N ASN A 34 -7.64 5.40 -23.76
CA ASN A 34 -8.65 6.40 -23.39
C ASN A 34 -10.08 5.85 -23.54
N HIS A 35 -10.34 5.07 -24.58
CA HIS A 35 -11.66 4.45 -24.79
C HIS A 35 -11.95 3.40 -23.72
N ARG A 36 -10.99 2.50 -23.45
CA ARG A 36 -11.13 1.43 -22.45
C ARG A 36 -11.35 1.96 -21.03
N HIS A 37 -10.74 3.09 -20.69
CA HIS A 37 -10.79 3.69 -19.36
C HIS A 37 -11.65 4.95 -19.30
N LEU A 38 -12.55 5.14 -20.28
CA LEU A 38 -13.29 6.38 -20.48
C LEU A 38 -14.02 6.85 -19.21
N THR A 39 -14.68 5.95 -18.49
CA THR A 39 -15.45 6.30 -17.28
C THR A 39 -14.53 6.75 -16.15
N SER A 40 -13.47 5.98 -15.83
CA SER A 40 -12.52 6.36 -14.77
C SER A 40 -11.79 7.67 -15.09
N LEU A 41 -11.44 7.89 -16.36
CA LEU A 41 -10.85 9.13 -16.83
C LEU A 41 -11.82 10.32 -16.72
N ALA A 42 -13.09 10.11 -17.07
CA ALA A 42 -14.12 11.15 -17.02
C ALA A 42 -14.47 11.60 -15.60
N ASN A 43 -14.42 10.70 -14.62
CA ASN A 43 -14.67 11.03 -13.21
C ASN A 43 -13.75 12.17 -12.71
N TYR A 44 -12.52 12.25 -13.23
CA TYR A 44 -11.54 13.28 -12.87
C TYR A 44 -11.22 14.26 -14.00
N ASP A 45 -12.02 14.28 -15.08
CA ASP A 45 -11.78 15.14 -16.25
C ASP A 45 -10.38 14.99 -16.88
N LEU A 46 -9.82 13.78 -16.86
CA LEU A 46 -8.51 13.49 -17.43
C LEU A 46 -8.61 12.78 -18.77
N GLN A 47 -7.54 12.86 -19.55
CA GLN A 47 -7.28 12.00 -20.69
C GLN A 47 -5.80 11.66 -20.76
N LEU A 48 -5.49 10.44 -21.18
CA LEU A 48 -4.11 10.03 -21.42
C LEU A 48 -3.59 10.74 -22.67
N LYS A 49 -2.47 11.47 -22.52
CA LYS A 49 -1.78 12.15 -23.62
C LYS A 49 -0.58 11.35 -24.11
N ARG A 50 0.24 10.83 -23.19
CA ARG A 50 1.43 10.04 -23.49
C ARG A 50 1.62 8.94 -22.44
N CYS A 51 2.18 7.82 -22.87
CA CYS A 51 2.61 6.76 -21.97
C CYS A 51 3.90 6.13 -22.50
N ASN A 52 4.94 6.07 -21.66
CA ASN A 52 6.14 5.30 -21.90
C ASN A 52 6.27 4.22 -20.81
N ILE A 53 6.61 3.00 -21.20
CA ILE A 53 6.81 1.89 -20.27
C ILE A 53 8.28 1.49 -20.33
N VAL A 54 8.94 1.50 -19.18
CA VAL A 54 10.31 0.99 -19.01
C VAL A 54 10.23 -0.35 -18.32
N THR A 55 10.60 -1.43 -19.01
CA THR A 55 10.67 -2.76 -18.41
C THR A 55 12.06 -2.96 -17.80
N LEU A 56 12.10 -3.22 -16.48
CA LEU A 56 13.32 -3.39 -15.68
C LEU A 56 13.69 -4.88 -15.48
N ALA A 57 12.69 -5.77 -15.57
CA ALA A 57 12.89 -7.22 -15.57
C ALA A 57 11.71 -7.89 -16.29
N ASP A 58 12.01 -8.84 -17.17
CA ASP A 58 11.02 -9.61 -17.95
C ASP A 58 11.26 -11.12 -17.90
N LYS A 59 12.15 -11.59 -17.01
CA LYS A 59 12.36 -13.01 -16.77
C LYS A 59 11.11 -13.61 -16.11
N ILE A 60 10.37 -14.38 -16.91
CA ILE A 60 9.09 -14.96 -16.50
C ILE A 60 9.29 -16.00 -15.40
N ASN A 61 8.52 -15.88 -14.33
CA ASN A 61 8.37 -16.91 -13.31
C ASN A 61 7.39 -17.99 -13.79
N ASN A 62 7.92 -19.14 -14.16
CA ASN A 62 7.16 -20.26 -14.72
C ASN A 62 6.21 -20.95 -13.73
N LYS A 63 6.25 -20.61 -12.44
CA LYS A 63 5.28 -21.11 -11.44
C LYS A 63 3.93 -20.39 -11.50
N SER A 64 3.84 -19.30 -12.27
CA SER A 64 2.77 -18.31 -12.17
C SER A 64 2.04 -18.08 -13.49
N ASN A 65 0.90 -17.39 -13.41
CA ASN A 65 0.08 -17.03 -14.56
C ASN A 65 -0.62 -15.69 -14.35
N LEU A 66 -1.30 -15.13 -15.35
CA LEU A 66 -2.03 -13.86 -15.24
C LEU A 66 -3.52 -14.00 -14.88
N GLY A 67 -4.14 -15.17 -15.03
CA GLY A 67 -5.55 -15.37 -14.65
C GLY A 67 -6.55 -14.37 -15.26
N ALA A 68 -7.49 -13.91 -14.45
CA ALA A 68 -8.42 -12.82 -14.75
C ALA A 68 -7.68 -11.52 -15.16
N LEU A 69 -6.47 -11.29 -14.64
CA LEU A 69 -5.62 -10.16 -15.01
C LEU A 69 -4.96 -10.32 -16.39
N ARG A 70 -5.29 -11.34 -17.18
CA ARG A 70 -5.11 -11.32 -18.65
C ARG A 70 -5.93 -10.19 -19.27
N ASN A 71 -7.10 -9.91 -18.71
CA ASN A 71 -7.92 -8.76 -19.08
C ASN A 71 -7.10 -7.47 -18.96
N ARG A 72 -6.90 -6.80 -20.10
CA ARG A 72 -6.08 -5.59 -20.18
C ARG A 72 -6.74 -4.42 -19.46
N GLN A 73 -8.06 -4.31 -19.45
CA GLN A 73 -8.79 -3.26 -18.72
C GLN A 73 -8.60 -3.43 -17.23
N LEU A 74 -8.93 -4.60 -16.67
CA LEU A 74 -8.73 -4.86 -15.25
C LEU A 74 -7.28 -4.60 -14.82
N ARG A 75 -6.30 -5.15 -15.56
CA ARG A 75 -4.88 -4.99 -15.23
C ARG A 75 -4.43 -3.53 -15.29
N GLN A 76 -4.82 -2.78 -16.32
CA GLN A 76 -4.46 -1.36 -16.45
C GLN A 76 -5.20 -0.48 -15.43
N SER A 77 -6.40 -0.86 -15.00
CA SER A 77 -7.16 -0.12 -13.99
C SER A 77 -6.51 -0.20 -12.61
N VAL A 78 -5.86 -1.31 -12.25
CA VAL A 78 -5.05 -1.36 -11.01
C VAL A 78 -3.89 -0.36 -11.07
N ILE A 79 -3.25 -0.23 -12.24
CA ILE A 79 -2.18 0.75 -12.48
C ILE A 79 -2.73 2.18 -12.41
N LEU A 80 -3.90 2.44 -13.03
CA LEU A 80 -4.58 3.73 -12.96
C LEU A 80 -5.01 4.10 -11.54
N SER A 81 -5.44 3.12 -10.75
CA SER A 81 -5.82 3.30 -9.35
C SER A 81 -4.63 3.84 -8.55
N ALA A 82 -3.45 3.21 -8.68
CA ALA A 82 -2.21 3.73 -8.10
C ALA A 82 -1.83 5.12 -8.65
N ALA A 83 -1.92 5.32 -9.97
CA ALA A 83 -1.57 6.56 -10.64
C ALA A 83 -2.41 7.75 -10.15
N PHE A 84 -3.73 7.59 -10.09
CA PHE A 84 -4.66 8.65 -9.74
C PHE A 84 -4.61 8.98 -8.27
N SER A 85 -4.48 7.97 -7.39
CA SER A 85 -4.24 8.21 -5.97
C SER A 85 -2.93 8.99 -5.76
N ALA A 86 -1.87 8.66 -6.52
CA ALA A 86 -0.60 9.39 -6.43
C ALA A 86 -0.72 10.82 -6.97
N ILE A 87 -1.46 11.06 -8.06
CA ILE A 87 -1.75 12.41 -8.57
C ILE A 87 -2.48 13.24 -7.52
N ALA A 88 -3.55 12.69 -6.93
CA ALA A 88 -4.35 13.39 -5.93
C ALA A 88 -3.50 13.81 -4.73
N VAL A 89 -2.75 12.88 -4.14
CA VAL A 89 -1.87 13.17 -3.00
C VAL A 89 -0.69 14.06 -3.41
N GLY A 90 -0.10 13.81 -4.59
CA GLY A 90 1.05 14.53 -5.10
C GLY A 90 0.79 16.01 -5.38
N LEU A 91 -0.45 16.37 -5.72
CA LEU A 91 -0.86 17.76 -6.01
C LEU A 91 -1.53 18.45 -4.83
N HIS A 92 -2.21 17.73 -3.92
CA HIS A 92 -2.88 18.32 -2.75
C HIS A 92 -2.09 18.21 -1.44
N GLY A 93 -1.50 17.04 -1.19
CA GLY A 93 -0.98 16.68 0.14
C GLY A 93 0.54 16.65 0.26
N ARG A 94 1.25 16.56 -0.87
CA ARG A 94 2.72 16.45 -0.87
C ARG A 94 3.36 17.72 -0.34
N GLY A 95 4.22 17.58 0.67
CA GLY A 95 4.95 18.71 1.24
C GLY A 95 4.07 19.69 2.01
N ALA A 96 2.79 19.36 2.27
CA ALA A 96 1.85 20.24 2.95
C ALA A 96 2.33 20.67 4.36
N TYR A 97 3.17 19.86 5.01
CA TYR A 97 3.75 20.21 6.31
C TYR A 97 4.66 21.45 6.23
N ASN A 98 5.29 21.68 5.08
CA ASN A 98 6.20 22.80 4.86
C ASN A 98 5.46 24.14 4.64
N ASN A 99 4.13 24.11 4.51
CA ASN A 99 3.31 25.32 4.40
C ASN A 99 3.08 26.01 5.75
N TYR A 100 3.47 25.36 6.85
CA TYR A 100 3.30 25.83 8.22
C TYR A 100 4.65 26.26 8.80
N SER A 101 4.63 27.27 9.68
CA SER A 101 5.82 27.72 10.40
C SER A 101 6.36 26.65 11.34
N GLU A 102 7.65 26.72 11.70
CA GLU A 102 8.28 25.74 12.62
C GLU A 102 7.53 25.61 13.96
N ALA A 103 6.88 26.67 14.44
CA ALA A 103 6.08 26.67 15.68
C ALA A 103 4.76 25.90 15.53
N GLU A 104 4.17 25.88 14.33
CA GLU A 104 2.92 25.20 14.02
C GLU A 104 3.15 23.72 13.65
N GLN A 105 4.38 23.36 13.29
CA GLN A 105 4.82 22.01 12.93
C GLN A 105 4.82 21.06 14.13
N THR A 106 3.63 20.73 14.61
CA THR A 106 3.41 19.79 15.72
C THR A 106 3.25 18.35 15.25
N LYS A 107 3.31 17.40 16.18
CA LYS A 107 3.00 15.99 15.92
C LYS A 107 1.54 15.80 15.51
N ASP A 108 0.64 16.58 16.07
CA ASP A 108 -0.80 16.48 15.79
C ASP A 108 -1.13 16.98 14.38
N LEU A 109 -0.53 18.10 13.97
CA LEU A 109 -0.61 18.57 12.58
C LEU A 109 -0.06 17.51 11.61
N ALA A 110 1.10 16.92 11.92
CA ALA A 110 1.66 15.85 11.08
C ALA A 110 0.70 14.66 10.96
N ASN A 111 0.08 14.21 12.05
CA ASN A 111 -0.90 13.13 12.02
C ASN A 111 -2.17 13.50 11.24
N GLN A 112 -2.65 14.74 11.37
CA GLN A 112 -3.80 15.25 10.61
C GLN A 112 -3.52 15.23 9.11
N LEU A 113 -2.37 15.75 8.67
CA LEU A 113 -1.98 15.77 7.26
C LEU A 113 -1.76 14.35 6.70
N LYS A 114 -1.20 13.44 7.50
CA LYS A 114 -1.07 12.02 7.11
C LYS A 114 -2.45 11.40 6.85
N ARG A 115 -3.39 11.56 7.79
CA ARG A 115 -4.77 11.08 7.64
C ARG A 115 -5.46 11.67 6.43
N ALA A 116 -5.23 12.96 6.13
CA ALA A 116 -5.76 13.58 4.93
C ALA A 116 -5.22 12.94 3.65
N ASN A 117 -3.92 12.66 3.60
CA ASN A 117 -3.30 11.96 2.46
C ASN A 117 -3.84 10.53 2.33
N ASP A 118 -3.90 9.76 3.42
CA ASP A 118 -4.41 8.39 3.43
C ASP A 118 -5.86 8.33 2.96
N ARG A 119 -6.71 9.24 3.45
CA ARG A 119 -8.11 9.39 3.01
C ARG A 119 -8.21 9.63 1.52
N THR A 120 -7.46 10.60 1.00
CA THR A 120 -7.47 10.95 -0.42
C THR A 120 -6.99 9.78 -1.27
N ALA A 121 -5.92 9.09 -0.86
CA ALA A 121 -5.42 7.92 -1.57
C ALA A 121 -6.43 6.77 -1.59
N ALA A 122 -7.00 6.42 -0.42
CA ALA A 122 -7.99 5.36 -0.26
C ALA A 122 -9.25 5.62 -1.10
N GLN A 123 -9.73 6.87 -1.07
CA GLN A 123 -10.91 7.29 -1.80
C GLN A 123 -10.74 7.10 -3.31
N ILE A 124 -9.69 7.69 -3.88
CA ILE A 124 -9.43 7.62 -5.33
C ILE A 124 -9.15 6.18 -5.75
N MET A 125 -8.44 5.42 -4.91
CA MET A 125 -8.13 4.01 -5.17
C MET A 125 -9.41 3.19 -5.30
N ALA A 126 -10.32 3.33 -4.32
CA ALA A 126 -11.62 2.67 -4.29
C ALA A 126 -12.51 3.10 -5.48
N GLU A 127 -12.57 4.39 -5.80
CA GLU A 127 -13.37 4.91 -6.92
C GLU A 127 -12.95 4.31 -8.26
N VAL A 128 -11.64 4.22 -8.54
CA VAL A 128 -11.13 3.66 -9.80
C VAL A 128 -11.41 2.16 -9.89
N LEU A 129 -11.23 1.42 -8.79
CA LEU A 129 -11.50 -0.02 -8.73
C LEU A 129 -13.00 -0.28 -8.95
N GLN A 130 -13.86 0.37 -8.18
CA GLN A 130 -15.32 0.23 -8.27
C GLN A 130 -15.80 0.60 -9.67
N THR A 131 -15.36 1.74 -10.22
CA THR A 131 -15.73 2.19 -11.58
C THR A 131 -15.36 1.15 -12.63
N THR A 132 -14.18 0.54 -12.48
CA THR A 132 -13.71 -0.48 -13.43
C THR A 132 -14.56 -1.74 -13.35
N THR A 133 -14.73 -2.31 -12.15
CA THR A 133 -15.38 -3.61 -11.98
C THR A 133 -16.85 -3.60 -12.40
N GLU A 134 -17.53 -2.45 -12.30
CA GLU A 134 -18.88 -2.28 -12.83
C GLU A 134 -18.97 -2.24 -14.36
N LYS A 135 -17.91 -1.80 -15.04
CA LYS A 135 -17.89 -1.58 -16.49
C LYS A 135 -17.25 -2.72 -17.28
N LEU A 136 -16.79 -3.78 -16.60
CA LEU A 136 -16.30 -4.97 -17.29
C LEU A 136 -17.43 -5.66 -18.06
N PRO A 137 -17.14 -6.16 -19.27
CA PRO A 137 -18.14 -6.83 -20.10
C PRO A 137 -18.55 -8.17 -19.47
N LEU A 138 -19.74 -8.65 -19.85
CA LEU A 138 -20.27 -9.93 -19.39
C LEU A 138 -19.26 -11.06 -19.68
N GLY A 139 -18.95 -11.85 -18.66
CA GLY A 139 -18.01 -12.97 -18.75
C GLY A 139 -16.56 -12.61 -18.43
N GLU A 140 -16.27 -11.33 -18.23
CA GLU A 140 -15.03 -10.84 -17.62
C GLU A 140 -15.29 -10.18 -16.26
N ASP A 141 -16.49 -10.40 -15.71
CA ASP A 141 -16.95 -9.85 -14.45
C ASP A 141 -16.05 -10.27 -13.29
N VAL A 142 -15.81 -9.33 -12.37
CA VAL A 142 -15.04 -9.62 -11.15
C VAL A 142 -15.68 -9.00 -9.92
N ILE A 143 -15.41 -9.62 -8.77
CA ILE A 143 -15.48 -8.97 -7.46
C ILE A 143 -14.06 -8.85 -6.94
N ILE A 144 -13.68 -7.65 -6.48
CA ILE A 144 -12.43 -7.44 -5.75
C ILE A 144 -12.77 -7.22 -4.28
N GLU A 145 -12.36 -8.12 -3.41
CA GLU A 145 -12.46 -7.97 -1.95
C GLU A 145 -11.17 -7.38 -1.40
N SER A 146 -11.27 -6.31 -0.61
CA SER A 146 -10.17 -5.84 0.24
C SER A 146 -9.96 -6.76 1.42
N ALA A 147 -8.81 -7.42 1.49
CA ALA A 147 -8.54 -8.46 2.48
C ALA A 147 -7.32 -8.17 3.37
N ILE A 148 -6.46 -7.23 2.98
CA ILE A 148 -5.27 -6.79 3.73
C ILE A 148 -5.21 -5.25 3.72
N THR A 149 -5.10 -4.64 4.89
CA THR A 149 -4.91 -3.19 5.06
C THR A 149 -4.17 -2.88 6.37
N GLU A 150 -3.47 -1.74 6.44
CA GLU A 150 -2.77 -1.24 7.64
C GLU A 150 -3.74 -0.88 8.80
N GLY A 151 -5.02 -0.64 8.52
CA GLY A 151 -5.95 -0.04 9.49
C GLY A 151 -6.97 -0.97 10.16
N ALA A 152 -7.14 -2.20 9.69
CA ALA A 152 -8.36 -2.97 9.99
C ALA A 152 -8.51 -3.51 11.42
N ARG A 153 -7.47 -3.48 12.27
CA ARG A 153 -7.52 -4.12 13.61
C ARG A 153 -6.80 -3.29 14.67
N MET A 154 -7.29 -3.38 15.91
CA MET A 154 -6.74 -2.68 17.06
C MET A 154 -5.24 -3.00 17.19
N LYS A 155 -4.39 -1.97 17.21
CA LYS A 155 -2.99 -2.16 17.61
C LYS A 155 -3.00 -2.55 19.09
N PRO A 156 -2.43 -3.68 19.51
CA PRO A 156 -2.43 -4.09 20.91
C PRO A 156 -2.02 -2.95 21.87
N GLY A 157 -2.82 -2.68 22.89
CA GLY A 157 -2.65 -1.57 23.83
C GLY A 157 -3.09 -0.19 23.29
N LYS A 158 -3.75 -0.14 22.13
CA LYS A 158 -4.38 1.07 21.57
C LYS A 158 -5.78 0.72 21.07
N GLU A 159 -6.78 1.38 21.62
CA GLU A 159 -8.16 1.21 21.15
C GLU A 159 -8.33 1.69 19.68
N ALA A 160 -9.32 1.14 18.97
CA ALA A 160 -9.55 1.32 17.53
C ALA A 160 -9.52 2.79 17.07
N GLY A 161 -8.75 3.12 16.03
CA GLY A 161 -8.63 4.48 15.50
C GLY A 161 -7.57 4.62 14.41
N GLY A 162 -7.58 3.69 13.45
CA GLY A 162 -6.65 3.68 12.32
C GLY A 162 -6.83 4.88 11.39
N ASN A 163 -5.82 5.17 10.58
CA ASN A 163 -5.94 6.16 9.52
C ASN A 163 -7.03 5.72 8.52
N PRO A 164 -7.68 6.66 7.81
CA PRO A 164 -8.62 6.34 6.74
C PRO A 164 -7.96 5.42 5.71
N THR A 165 -8.65 4.35 5.31
CA THR A 165 -8.11 3.34 4.39
C THR A 165 -9.23 2.60 3.68
N ILE A 166 -8.90 1.67 2.79
CA ILE A 166 -9.88 0.73 2.26
C ILE A 166 -10.09 -0.39 3.29
N ALA A 167 -11.29 -0.43 3.85
CA ALA A 167 -11.67 -1.39 4.89
C ALA A 167 -11.50 -2.84 4.46
N VAL A 168 -11.11 -3.73 5.39
CA VAL A 168 -11.19 -5.18 5.16
C VAL A 168 -12.66 -5.58 5.03
N GLY A 169 -12.95 -6.40 4.03
CA GLY A 169 -14.30 -6.81 3.66
C GLY A 169 -15.00 -5.84 2.71
N ALA A 170 -14.40 -4.69 2.36
CA ALA A 170 -14.92 -3.86 1.27
C ALA A 170 -14.89 -4.66 -0.04
N VAL A 171 -16.00 -4.64 -0.79
CA VAL A 171 -16.14 -5.37 -2.05
C VAL A 171 -16.41 -4.42 -3.21
N TYR A 172 -15.70 -4.65 -4.31
CA TYR A 172 -15.85 -3.88 -5.54
C TYR A 172 -16.32 -4.75 -6.69
N GLY A 173 -17.42 -4.38 -7.34
CA GLY A 173 -18.07 -5.19 -8.35
C GLY A 173 -19.38 -4.58 -8.83
N LYS A 174 -20.04 -5.26 -9.76
CA LYS A 174 -21.42 -4.94 -10.13
C LYS A 174 -22.36 -5.15 -8.93
N PRO A 175 -23.37 -4.30 -8.71
CA PRO A 175 -24.26 -4.41 -7.55
C PRO A 175 -24.87 -5.81 -7.36
N GLU A 176 -25.29 -6.45 -8.44
CA GLU A 176 -25.86 -7.80 -8.43
C GLU A 176 -24.85 -8.88 -7.97
N HIS A 177 -23.56 -8.69 -8.25
CA HIS A 177 -22.50 -9.59 -7.82
C HIS A 177 -22.13 -9.32 -6.36
N CYS A 178 -21.98 -8.06 -5.97
CA CYS A 178 -21.71 -7.68 -4.58
C CYS A 178 -22.84 -8.15 -3.64
N ALA A 179 -24.09 -8.10 -4.07
CA ALA A 179 -25.23 -8.61 -3.30
C ALA A 179 -25.19 -10.13 -3.05
N GLN A 180 -24.46 -10.89 -3.89
CA GLN A 180 -24.26 -12.33 -3.76
C GLN A 180 -22.94 -12.68 -3.05
N TYR A 181 -22.16 -11.68 -2.62
CA TYR A 181 -20.90 -11.90 -1.92
C TYR A 181 -21.12 -12.76 -0.67
N GLY A 182 -20.29 -13.79 -0.50
CA GLY A 182 -20.45 -14.81 0.55
C GLY A 182 -21.44 -15.95 0.24
N LEU A 183 -22.11 -15.92 -0.92
CA LEU A 183 -22.94 -17.01 -1.44
C LEU A 183 -22.25 -17.71 -2.64
N ASN A 184 -22.94 -18.66 -3.27
CA ASN A 184 -22.47 -19.30 -4.49
C ASN A 184 -22.43 -18.30 -5.65
N MET A 185 -21.23 -17.81 -5.95
CA MET A 185 -21.00 -16.89 -7.08
C MET A 185 -21.20 -17.58 -8.43
N PRO A 186 -21.70 -16.87 -9.46
CA PRO A 186 -21.74 -17.39 -10.82
C PRO A 186 -20.35 -17.76 -11.32
N LYS A 187 -20.23 -18.86 -12.07
CA LYS A 187 -18.93 -19.37 -12.55
C LYS A 187 -18.16 -18.42 -13.47
N ASN A 188 -18.86 -17.43 -14.05
CA ASN A 188 -18.30 -16.42 -14.94
C ASN A 188 -17.86 -15.14 -14.20
N VAL A 189 -17.94 -15.10 -12.86
CA VAL A 189 -17.47 -13.99 -12.03
C VAL A 189 -16.21 -14.43 -11.30
N SER A 190 -15.10 -13.74 -11.53
CA SER A 190 -13.85 -14.03 -10.81
C SER A 190 -13.82 -13.29 -9.48
N LEU A 191 -13.59 -14.02 -8.38
CA LEU A 191 -13.30 -13.41 -7.09
C LEU A 191 -11.79 -13.12 -7.00
N LEU A 192 -11.45 -11.88 -6.71
CA LEU A 192 -10.09 -11.40 -6.52
C LEU A 192 -9.95 -10.85 -5.11
N SER A 193 -8.80 -11.05 -4.49
CA SER A 193 -8.42 -10.40 -3.25
C SER A 193 -7.46 -9.26 -3.55
N MET A 194 -7.62 -8.14 -2.86
CA MET A 194 -6.67 -7.03 -2.86
C MET A 194 -6.08 -6.82 -1.48
N GLY A 195 -4.87 -6.26 -1.47
CA GLY A 195 -4.25 -5.72 -0.28
C GLY A 195 -3.67 -4.35 -0.58
N ASN A 196 -3.69 -3.47 0.41
CA ASN A 196 -3.19 -2.11 0.27
C ASN A 196 -2.48 -1.66 1.53
N ASP A 197 -1.49 -0.82 1.31
CA ASP A 197 -1.03 0.18 2.26
C ASP A 197 -1.15 1.48 1.47
N VAL A 198 -2.25 2.22 1.69
CA VAL A 198 -2.69 3.25 0.74
C VAL A 198 -1.60 4.27 0.43
N ILE A 199 -0.68 4.50 1.39
CA ILE A 199 0.54 5.27 1.20
C ILE A 199 1.71 4.66 2.00
N ASP A 200 2.69 4.11 1.31
CA ASP A 200 4.00 3.84 1.91
C ASP A 200 4.77 5.17 2.09
N GLY A 201 5.32 5.36 3.29
CA GLY A 201 6.03 6.58 3.67
C GLY A 201 5.11 7.79 3.85
N THR A 202 4.03 7.66 4.63
CA THR A 202 3.12 8.78 4.94
C THR A 202 3.84 10.03 5.46
N THR A 203 4.88 9.89 6.30
CA THR A 203 5.71 11.02 6.76
C THR A 203 6.46 11.69 5.61
N LYS A 204 6.98 10.87 4.68
CA LYS A 204 7.70 11.35 3.50
C LYS A 204 6.76 12.11 2.57
N SER A 205 5.51 11.66 2.41
CA SER A 205 4.50 12.36 1.62
C SER A 205 4.26 13.79 2.12
N ILE A 206 3.94 13.97 3.41
CA ILE A 206 3.58 15.29 3.96
C ILE A 206 4.78 16.25 4.06
N LYS A 207 6.01 15.71 4.13
CA LYS A 207 7.25 16.51 4.17
C LYS A 207 7.87 16.75 2.79
N GLY A 208 7.38 16.06 1.76
CA GLY A 208 7.96 16.10 0.41
C GLY A 208 9.32 15.39 0.31
N LEU A 209 9.60 14.43 1.19
CA LEU A 209 10.82 13.62 1.14
C LEU A 209 10.68 12.48 0.13
N HIS A 210 11.81 12.05 -0.44
CA HIS A 210 11.79 11.01 -1.47
C HIS A 210 11.31 9.66 -0.92
N SER A 211 10.81 8.85 -1.84
CA SER A 211 10.39 7.47 -1.71
C SER A 211 9.07 7.31 -0.94
N SER A 212 8.05 8.09 -1.30
CA SER A 212 6.66 7.85 -0.90
C SER A 212 5.81 7.47 -2.10
N PHE A 213 4.97 6.45 -1.95
CA PHE A 213 4.16 5.86 -3.01
C PHE A 213 2.79 5.48 -2.49
N THR A 214 1.80 5.49 -3.37
CA THR A 214 0.57 4.71 -3.14
C THR A 214 0.88 3.24 -3.36
N ALA A 215 0.24 2.31 -2.64
CA ALA A 215 0.52 0.88 -2.81
C ALA A 215 -0.72 0.00 -2.77
N LEU A 216 -0.87 -0.86 -3.78
CA LEU A 216 -1.84 -1.94 -3.78
C LEU A 216 -1.37 -3.16 -4.58
N PHE A 217 -1.94 -4.31 -4.25
CA PHE A 217 -1.95 -5.49 -5.12
C PHE A 217 -3.36 -6.02 -5.29
N VAL A 218 -3.60 -6.71 -6.40
CA VAL A 218 -4.80 -7.51 -6.68
C VAL A 218 -4.34 -8.89 -7.13
N THR A 219 -4.98 -9.96 -6.63
CA THR A 219 -4.64 -11.34 -6.93
C THR A 219 -5.88 -12.24 -6.94
N GLU A 220 -5.88 -13.28 -7.77
CA GLU A 220 -6.85 -14.38 -7.72
C GLU A 220 -6.65 -15.32 -6.52
N SER A 221 -5.53 -15.16 -5.80
CA SER A 221 -5.30 -15.94 -4.60
C SER A 221 -6.17 -15.45 -3.46
N ASN A 222 -7.05 -16.31 -2.96
CA ASN A 222 -7.74 -16.07 -1.70
C ASN A 222 -6.73 -15.90 -0.54
N ILE A 223 -7.13 -15.11 0.46
CA ILE A 223 -6.40 -14.99 1.73
C ILE A 223 -6.85 -16.12 2.67
N LYS A 224 -5.92 -17.01 3.05
CA LYS A 224 -6.12 -18.10 4.03
C LYS A 224 -6.21 -17.59 5.47
N ARG A 225 -5.35 -16.61 5.80
CA ARG A 225 -5.18 -16.07 7.16
C ARG A 225 -4.92 -14.57 7.06
N HIS A 226 -5.74 -13.78 7.75
CA HIS A 226 -5.49 -12.35 7.88
C HIS A 226 -4.34 -12.15 8.87
N LEU A 227 -3.32 -11.40 8.46
CA LEU A 227 -2.26 -11.01 9.38
C LEU A 227 -2.85 -10.08 10.46
N PRO A 228 -2.55 -10.30 11.74
CA PRO A 228 -2.85 -9.32 12.77
C PRO A 228 -2.01 -8.06 12.53
N ASP A 229 -2.52 -6.88 12.89
CA ASP A 229 -1.79 -5.61 12.82
C ASP A 229 -0.76 -5.53 13.97
N ILE A 230 0.36 -6.22 13.77
CA ILE A 230 1.48 -6.37 14.69
C ILE A 230 2.78 -6.34 13.89
N TYR A 231 3.92 -6.27 14.56
CA TYR A 231 5.21 -6.35 13.89
C TYR A 231 5.57 -7.78 13.44
N VAL A 232 6.32 -7.84 12.35
CA VAL A 232 6.87 -9.06 11.77
C VAL A 232 8.37 -8.89 11.66
N GLN A 233 9.13 -9.81 12.26
CA GLN A 233 10.54 -10.01 11.96
C GLN A 233 10.69 -10.82 10.66
N ARG A 234 11.55 -10.36 9.76
CA ARG A 234 11.55 -10.80 8.36
C ARG A 234 12.93 -11.27 7.91
N TRP A 235 12.93 -12.35 7.13
CA TRP A 235 14.06 -12.82 6.34
C TRP A 235 13.63 -12.89 4.89
N MET A 236 14.10 -11.95 4.09
CA MET A 236 13.69 -11.78 2.70
C MET A 236 14.92 -11.79 1.80
N SER A 237 14.78 -12.38 0.63
CA SER A 237 15.82 -12.39 -0.40
C SER A 237 15.18 -12.33 -1.78
N GLY A 238 15.83 -11.61 -2.70
CA GLY A 238 15.51 -11.61 -4.13
C GLY A 238 15.75 -12.95 -4.83
N THR A 239 16.42 -13.89 -4.16
CA THR A 239 16.57 -15.28 -4.61
C THR A 239 15.92 -16.25 -3.64
N TYR A 240 15.54 -17.42 -4.13
CA TYR A 240 15.04 -18.49 -3.28
C TYR A 240 16.17 -19.07 -2.42
N PHE A 241 15.98 -19.07 -1.10
CA PHE A 241 16.86 -19.73 -0.13
C PHE A 241 16.15 -20.88 0.58
N GLU A 242 16.93 -21.82 1.12
CA GLU A 242 16.40 -22.94 1.89
C GLU A 242 15.72 -22.43 3.17
N LYS A 243 14.50 -22.90 3.44
CA LYS A 243 13.74 -22.47 4.62
C LYS A 243 14.46 -22.96 5.88
N PHE A 244 14.66 -22.08 6.84
CA PHE A 244 15.21 -22.39 8.16
C PHE A 244 14.24 -21.94 9.25
N ASN A 245 14.40 -22.47 10.46
CA ASN A 245 13.70 -21.93 11.62
C ASN A 245 14.50 -20.74 12.19
N PRO A 246 13.98 -19.50 12.13
CA PRO A 246 14.75 -18.35 12.59
C PRO A 246 14.98 -18.31 14.11
N ARG A 247 14.37 -19.22 14.88
CA ARG A 247 14.65 -19.39 16.32
C ARG A 247 15.87 -20.26 16.61
N ASP A 248 16.31 -21.06 15.64
CA ASP A 248 17.35 -22.07 15.84
C ASP A 248 18.72 -21.63 15.32
N ILE A 249 18.79 -20.47 14.64
CA ILE A 249 20.01 -19.97 14.01
C ILE A 249 20.25 -18.48 14.28
N SER A 250 21.49 -18.03 14.14
CA SER A 250 21.87 -16.62 14.28
C SER A 250 21.54 -15.79 13.02
N SER A 251 21.63 -14.46 13.11
CA SER A 251 21.48 -13.59 11.93
C SER A 251 22.62 -13.84 10.92
N THR A 252 23.80 -14.19 11.42
CA THR A 252 24.98 -14.55 10.61
C THR A 252 24.76 -15.84 9.84
N ASP A 253 24.26 -16.90 10.50
CA ASP A 253 23.95 -18.17 9.83
C ASP A 253 22.87 -17.97 8.74
N ALA A 254 21.84 -17.17 9.04
CA ALA A 254 20.82 -16.80 8.07
C ALA A 254 21.43 -16.05 6.86
N ALA A 255 22.39 -15.15 7.11
CA ALA A 255 23.10 -14.43 6.06
C ALA A 255 23.96 -15.35 5.19
N GLU A 256 24.59 -16.38 5.78
CA GLU A 256 25.33 -17.38 5.01
C GLU A 256 24.41 -18.19 4.08
N ILE A 257 23.25 -18.65 4.57
CA ILE A 257 22.24 -19.35 3.77
C ILE A 257 21.76 -18.48 2.60
N ILE A 258 21.49 -17.19 2.86
CA ILE A 258 21.05 -16.25 1.83
C ILE A 258 22.17 -15.89 0.86
N ALA A 259 23.41 -15.71 1.32
CA ALA A 259 24.56 -15.47 0.43
C ALA A 259 24.79 -16.65 -0.53
N GLN A 260 24.64 -17.88 -0.04
CA GLN A 260 24.72 -19.09 -0.86
C GLN A 260 23.64 -19.14 -1.95
N SER A 261 22.41 -18.64 -1.69
CA SER A 261 21.36 -18.60 -2.71
C SER A 261 21.66 -17.64 -3.87
N TYR A 262 22.48 -16.62 -3.62
CA TYR A 262 23.04 -15.74 -4.64
C TYR A 262 24.32 -16.29 -5.29
N LYS A 263 24.82 -17.46 -4.86
CA LYS A 263 26.11 -18.04 -5.27
C LYS A 263 27.31 -17.13 -4.96
N MET A 264 27.21 -16.33 -3.90
CA MET A 264 28.31 -15.50 -3.43
C MET A 264 29.40 -16.37 -2.79
N LYS A 265 30.67 -15.97 -2.94
CA LYS A 265 31.78 -16.69 -2.33
C LYS A 265 31.90 -16.36 -0.84
N ASN A 266 31.60 -15.12 -0.48
CA ASN A 266 31.74 -14.62 0.88
C ASN A 266 30.47 -13.88 1.31
N VAL A 267 30.11 -13.99 2.59
CA VAL A 267 28.94 -13.30 3.17
C VAL A 267 29.08 -11.77 3.13
N ASN A 268 30.30 -11.24 3.09
CA ASN A 268 30.56 -9.80 2.99
C ASN A 268 30.19 -9.18 1.62
N GLU A 269 29.83 -9.99 0.62
CA GLU A 269 29.25 -9.52 -0.64
C GLU A 269 27.74 -9.19 -0.49
N LEU A 270 27.12 -9.67 0.59
CA LEU A 270 25.70 -9.50 0.87
C LEU A 270 25.40 -8.12 1.48
N SER A 271 24.15 -7.68 1.28
CA SER A 271 23.56 -6.53 1.96
C SER A 271 22.23 -6.92 2.58
N ALA A 272 21.93 -6.38 3.76
CA ALA A 272 20.70 -6.61 4.51
C ALA A 272 20.07 -5.27 4.90
N PHE A 273 18.94 -4.90 4.30
CA PHE A 273 18.27 -3.63 4.56
C PHE A 273 17.55 -3.62 5.92
N PHE A 274 17.52 -2.45 6.57
CA PHE A 274 16.79 -2.22 7.82
C PHE A 274 16.04 -0.88 7.83
N LEU A 275 14.95 -0.79 8.61
CA LEU A 275 14.50 0.51 9.11
C LEU A 275 15.44 1.01 10.24
N ASP A 276 15.70 2.31 10.30
CA ASP A 276 16.50 2.92 11.37
C ASP A 276 15.70 2.98 12.67
N ARG A 277 15.81 1.95 13.50
CA ARG A 277 15.09 1.80 14.75
C ARG A 277 16.01 1.19 15.82
N PRO A 278 15.92 1.61 17.09
CA PRO A 278 16.74 1.04 18.17
C PRO A 278 16.68 -0.49 18.24
N ARG A 279 15.49 -1.07 18.04
CA ARG A 279 15.27 -2.52 18.01
C ARG A 279 16.07 -3.29 16.94
N HIS A 280 16.64 -2.64 15.94
CA HIS A 280 17.41 -3.30 14.87
C HIS A 280 18.91 -3.28 15.10
N ILE A 281 19.41 -2.45 16.03
CA ILE A 281 20.85 -2.29 16.26
C ILE A 281 21.54 -3.62 16.56
N PRO A 282 21.01 -4.54 17.40
CA PRO A 282 21.69 -5.80 17.68
C PRO A 282 21.87 -6.69 16.44
N ALA A 283 20.85 -6.81 15.60
CA ALA A 283 20.93 -7.56 14.34
C ALA A 283 21.91 -6.91 13.36
N MET A 284 21.85 -5.58 13.23
CA MET A 284 22.76 -4.85 12.35
C MET A 284 24.22 -4.99 12.82
N ASP A 285 24.48 -4.90 14.13
CA ASP A 285 25.82 -5.06 14.71
C ASP A 285 26.37 -6.47 14.48
N GLU A 286 25.54 -7.50 14.63
CA GLU A 286 25.89 -8.89 14.34
C GLU A 286 26.29 -9.08 12.86
N LEU A 287 25.44 -8.62 11.94
CA LEU A 287 25.67 -8.71 10.50
C LEU A 287 26.89 -7.90 10.05
N ASN A 288 27.08 -6.68 10.59
CA ASN A 288 28.24 -5.85 10.27
C ASN A 288 29.55 -6.49 10.76
N LYS A 289 29.56 -7.20 11.89
CA LYS A 289 30.74 -7.98 12.34
C LYS A 289 31.08 -9.10 11.37
N ALA A 290 30.09 -9.71 10.72
CA ALA A 290 30.27 -10.70 9.65
C ALA A 290 30.66 -10.07 8.29
N GLY A 291 30.71 -8.74 8.18
CA GLY A 291 31.06 -8.02 6.95
C GLY A 291 29.89 -7.72 6.02
N VAL A 292 28.66 -8.06 6.41
CA VAL A 292 27.44 -7.73 5.64
C VAL A 292 27.16 -6.23 5.75
N SER A 293 26.84 -5.56 4.63
CA SER A 293 26.40 -4.17 4.69
C SER A 293 24.94 -4.06 5.14
N THR A 294 24.63 -3.07 5.96
CA THR A 294 23.30 -2.81 6.51
C THR A 294 22.80 -1.41 6.10
N PRO A 295 22.41 -1.25 4.83
CA PRO A 295 21.75 -0.02 4.36
C PRO A 295 20.44 0.18 5.12
N PHE A 296 20.10 1.43 5.44
CA PHE A 296 18.87 1.72 6.16
C PHE A 296 18.11 2.94 5.64
N ASP A 297 16.81 2.98 5.91
CA ASP A 297 15.95 4.15 5.75
C ASP A 297 15.23 4.46 7.08
N LYS A 298 14.90 5.73 7.30
CA LYS A 298 14.15 6.15 8.50
C LYS A 298 12.67 5.84 8.40
N ASP A 299 12.12 5.72 7.19
CA ASP A 299 10.70 5.48 6.95
C ASP A 299 10.49 4.74 5.63
N GLY A 300 9.54 3.81 5.55
CA GLY A 300 9.25 3.01 4.35
C GLY A 300 10.22 1.84 4.13
N ASP A 301 9.71 0.63 4.36
CA ASP A 301 10.39 -0.65 4.13
C ASP A 301 9.86 -1.41 2.90
N LEU A 302 8.75 -0.92 2.31
CA LEU A 302 8.11 -1.56 1.17
C LEU A 302 8.98 -1.51 -0.09
N MET A 303 9.43 -0.32 -0.51
CA MET A 303 10.28 -0.16 -1.71
C MET A 303 11.52 -1.07 -1.72
N PRO A 304 12.31 -1.17 -0.63
CA PRO A 304 13.36 -2.16 -0.51
C PRO A 304 12.89 -3.59 -0.76
N GLY A 305 11.76 -4.00 -0.17
CA GLY A 305 11.18 -5.34 -0.36
C GLY A 305 10.79 -5.62 -1.82
N LEU A 306 10.27 -4.62 -2.53
CA LEU A 306 9.86 -4.73 -3.94
C LEU A 306 11.06 -4.88 -4.89
N LEU A 307 12.14 -4.14 -4.63
CA LEU A 307 13.30 -4.05 -5.53
C LEU A 307 14.43 -5.03 -5.21
N MET A 308 14.37 -5.70 -4.07
CA MET A 308 15.40 -6.62 -3.59
C MET A 308 15.80 -7.68 -4.62
N GLY A 309 17.08 -7.76 -4.98
CA GLY A 309 17.60 -8.67 -6.00
C GLY A 309 17.21 -8.30 -7.43
N LEU A 310 16.68 -7.09 -7.67
CA LEU A 310 16.57 -6.55 -9.02
C LEU A 310 17.98 -6.35 -9.60
N GLU A 311 18.23 -6.99 -10.74
CA GLU A 311 19.53 -6.92 -11.41
C GLU A 311 19.86 -5.48 -11.85
N GLY A 312 21.13 -5.11 -11.75
CA GLY A 312 21.63 -3.79 -12.12
C GLY A 312 21.43 -2.70 -11.07
N LEU A 313 20.68 -2.96 -10.00
CA LEU A 313 20.55 -2.07 -8.85
C LEU A 313 21.78 -2.20 -7.94
N LYS A 314 22.54 -1.12 -7.74
CA LYS A 314 23.77 -1.13 -6.94
C LYS A 314 23.88 0.07 -6.01
N PHE A 315 24.35 -0.16 -4.80
CA PHE A 315 24.84 0.87 -3.89
C PHE A 315 26.17 1.47 -4.39
N PRO A 316 26.61 2.62 -3.86
CA PRO A 316 27.89 3.22 -4.22
C PRO A 316 29.12 2.33 -3.97
N ASP A 317 29.02 1.39 -3.01
CA ASP A 317 30.06 0.39 -2.73
C ASP A 317 30.08 -0.78 -3.73
N GLY A 318 29.18 -0.77 -4.72
CA GLY A 318 29.06 -1.78 -5.77
C GLY A 318 28.20 -2.99 -5.43
N LYS A 319 27.77 -3.16 -4.16
CA LYS A 319 26.87 -4.24 -3.75
C LYS A 319 25.45 -3.99 -4.23
N GLY A 320 24.69 -5.05 -4.51
CA GLY A 320 23.26 -4.94 -4.77
C GLY A 320 22.43 -4.75 -3.49
N LEU A 321 21.12 -4.54 -3.65
CA LEU A 321 20.14 -4.66 -2.57
C LEU A 321 19.66 -6.11 -2.50
N HIS A 322 20.18 -6.92 -1.58
CA HIS A 322 20.04 -8.37 -1.66
C HIS A 322 18.99 -8.97 -0.72
N SER A 323 18.90 -8.46 0.52
CA SER A 323 18.16 -9.13 1.57
C SER A 323 17.60 -8.18 2.63
N MET A 324 16.73 -8.72 3.49
CA MET A 324 16.44 -8.25 4.85
C MET A 324 16.66 -9.45 5.75
N ILE A 325 17.38 -9.28 6.87
CA ILE A 325 17.74 -10.39 7.76
C ILE A 325 17.50 -9.95 9.20
N GLY A 326 16.37 -10.38 9.76
CA GLY A 326 15.99 -9.98 11.11
C GLY A 326 15.44 -8.56 11.22
N GLU A 327 15.13 -7.91 10.09
CA GLU A 327 14.42 -6.62 10.03
C GLU A 327 13.00 -6.77 10.61
N ILE A 328 12.52 -5.77 11.35
CA ILE A 328 11.21 -5.78 12.02
C ILE A 328 10.36 -4.57 11.59
N GLY A 329 9.36 -4.83 10.76
CA GLY A 329 8.39 -3.86 10.24
C GLY A 329 6.93 -4.32 10.39
N GLY A 330 5.97 -3.54 9.89
CA GLY A 330 4.54 -3.83 10.03
C GLY A 330 4.06 -5.03 9.21
N SER A 331 2.99 -5.68 9.64
CA SER A 331 2.50 -6.89 8.96
C SER A 331 1.83 -6.61 7.61
N ALA A 332 1.18 -5.46 7.45
CA ALA A 332 0.56 -5.04 6.20
C ALA A 332 1.61 -4.80 5.10
N GLU A 333 2.66 -4.04 5.40
CA GLU A 333 3.78 -3.77 4.50
C GLU A 333 4.52 -5.06 4.11
N TRP A 334 4.63 -6.00 5.05
CA TRP A 334 5.18 -7.32 4.76
C TRP A 334 4.32 -8.06 3.73
N ALA A 335 3.00 -8.11 3.89
CA ALA A 335 2.13 -8.77 2.93
C ALA A 335 2.16 -8.12 1.54
N VAL A 336 2.11 -6.78 1.48
CA VAL A 336 2.14 -6.02 0.23
C VAL A 336 3.51 -6.14 -0.46
N GLY A 337 4.61 -6.25 0.29
CA GLY A 337 5.96 -6.39 -0.25
C GLY A 337 6.37 -7.82 -0.62
N VAL A 338 5.94 -8.84 0.14
CA VAL A 338 6.36 -10.23 -0.06
C VAL A 338 5.76 -10.85 -1.31
N LEU A 339 4.50 -10.56 -1.62
CA LEU A 339 3.84 -11.19 -2.77
C LEU A 339 4.55 -10.81 -4.10
N PRO A 340 4.80 -9.52 -4.39
CA PRO A 340 5.61 -9.11 -5.54
C PRO A 340 7.03 -9.69 -5.53
N LEU A 341 7.68 -9.79 -4.38
CA LEU A 341 9.01 -10.42 -4.27
C LEU A 341 8.97 -11.89 -4.71
N VAL A 342 7.99 -12.65 -4.25
CA VAL A 342 7.81 -14.07 -4.59
C VAL A 342 7.44 -14.24 -6.06
N TRP A 343 6.64 -13.35 -6.64
CA TRP A 343 6.36 -13.35 -8.08
C TRP A 343 7.62 -13.21 -8.92
N ARG A 344 8.62 -12.45 -8.46
CA ARG A 344 9.93 -12.33 -9.14
C ARG A 344 10.89 -13.51 -8.87
N GLY A 345 10.49 -14.48 -8.05
CA GLY A 345 11.29 -15.66 -7.72
C GLY A 345 12.11 -15.55 -6.43
N GLY A 346 11.87 -14.50 -5.63
CA GLY A 346 12.43 -14.35 -4.29
C GLY A 346 11.73 -15.26 -3.26
N GLN A 347 12.17 -15.12 -2.01
CA GLN A 347 11.63 -15.87 -0.87
C GLN A 347 11.54 -14.97 0.37
N ALA A 348 10.56 -15.26 1.23
CA ALA A 348 10.36 -14.57 2.48
C ALA A 348 9.93 -15.52 3.61
N LEU A 349 10.57 -15.39 4.76
CA LEU A 349 10.12 -15.91 6.05
C LEU A 349 9.71 -14.72 6.93
N GLY A 350 8.58 -14.85 7.62
CA GLY A 350 8.12 -13.89 8.63
C GLY A 350 7.94 -14.58 9.98
N MET A 351 8.16 -13.87 11.07
CA MET A 351 7.84 -14.31 12.42
C MET A 351 7.21 -13.14 13.17
N LEU A 352 6.07 -13.35 13.82
CA LEU A 352 5.41 -12.29 14.58
C LEU A 352 6.28 -11.86 15.75
N THR A 353 6.30 -10.57 16.04
CA THR A 353 7.00 -9.97 17.19
C THR A 353 6.03 -9.11 17.98
N SER A 354 6.26 -9.00 19.29
CA SER A 354 5.43 -8.15 20.16
C SER A 354 5.67 -6.68 19.83
N GLN A 355 4.63 -6.00 19.39
CA GLN A 355 4.63 -4.56 19.22
C GLN A 355 4.73 -3.85 20.57
N SER A 356 4.02 -4.34 21.59
CA SER A 356 4.06 -3.77 22.93
C SER A 356 5.48 -3.77 23.49
N SER A 357 6.20 -4.90 23.41
CA SER A 357 7.58 -5.01 23.89
C SER A 357 8.56 -4.16 23.06
N LEU A 358 8.38 -4.11 21.74
CA LEU A 358 9.25 -3.35 20.84
C LEU A 358 9.04 -1.83 20.87
N THR A 359 8.00 -1.33 21.55
CA THR A 359 7.69 0.10 21.66
C THR A 359 7.83 0.64 23.08
N GLN A 360 8.32 -0.16 24.03
CA GLN A 360 8.56 0.27 25.40
C GLN A 360 9.63 1.36 25.46
N LYS A 361 9.34 2.43 26.21
CA LYS A 361 10.28 3.52 26.44
C LYS A 361 11.28 3.15 27.53
N GLY A 362 12.53 3.57 27.36
CA GLY A 362 13.60 3.38 28.36
C GLY A 362 14.38 2.07 28.22
N PHE A 363 13.95 1.15 27.36
CA PHE A 363 14.68 -0.08 27.06
C PHE A 363 15.84 0.22 26.10
N SER A 364 16.99 -0.39 26.37
CA SER A 364 18.14 -0.41 25.47
C SER A 364 17.85 -1.23 24.21
N PRO A 365 18.62 -1.04 23.12
CA PRO A 365 18.51 -1.86 21.92
C PRO A 365 18.56 -3.37 22.18
N ASP A 366 19.46 -3.83 23.05
CA ASP A 366 19.60 -5.25 23.39
C ASP A 366 18.40 -5.78 24.18
N GLU A 367 17.85 -4.99 25.09
CA GLU A 367 16.61 -5.35 25.80
C GLU A 367 15.44 -5.44 24.82
N LEU A 368 15.24 -4.46 23.93
CA LEU A 368 14.20 -4.51 22.90
C LEU A 368 14.33 -5.76 22.02
N TRP A 369 15.55 -6.10 21.61
CA TRP A 369 15.80 -7.29 20.80
C TRP A 369 15.48 -8.56 21.57
N LYS A 370 15.92 -8.68 22.82
CA LYS A 370 15.66 -9.84 23.69
C LYS A 370 14.16 -10.04 23.94
N GLU A 371 13.43 -8.95 24.16
CA GLU A 371 12.02 -8.95 24.56
C GLU A 371 11.04 -9.02 23.37
N ARG A 372 11.54 -9.02 22.12
CA ARG A 372 10.71 -8.95 20.90
C ARG A 372 9.68 -10.06 20.71
N PHE A 373 9.76 -11.16 21.47
CA PHE A 373 8.79 -12.26 21.44
C PHE A 373 7.99 -12.43 22.74
N HIS A 374 8.13 -11.49 23.68
CA HIS A 374 7.28 -11.46 24.86
C HIS A 374 5.99 -10.72 24.53
N PHE A 375 4.98 -11.49 24.16
CA PHE A 375 3.65 -10.97 23.81
C PHE A 375 2.84 -10.64 25.06
N THR A 376 2.03 -9.60 24.98
CA THR A 376 0.96 -9.35 25.95
C THR A 376 -0.19 -10.34 25.76
N GLU A 377 -1.10 -10.43 26.73
CA GLU A 377 -2.31 -11.26 26.59
C GLU A 377 -3.17 -10.84 25.40
N GLU A 378 -3.29 -9.53 25.16
CA GLU A 378 -4.03 -8.97 24.01
C GLU A 378 -3.38 -9.38 22.68
N GLU A 379 -2.06 -9.26 22.57
CA GLU A 379 -1.31 -9.74 21.40
C GLU A 379 -1.52 -11.23 21.17
N PHE A 380 -1.49 -12.02 22.25
CA PHE A 380 -1.68 -13.47 22.15
C PHE A 380 -3.09 -13.83 21.65
N LEU A 381 -4.12 -13.15 22.14
CA LEU A 381 -5.50 -13.30 21.64
C LEU A 381 -5.58 -12.97 20.15
N GLN A 382 -5.00 -11.86 19.69
CA GLN A 382 -4.98 -11.50 18.28
C GLN A 382 -4.28 -12.54 17.40
N ILE A 383 -3.17 -13.10 17.88
CA ILE A 383 -2.40 -14.14 17.18
C ILE A 383 -3.21 -15.43 17.08
N GLN A 384 -3.92 -15.81 18.14
CA GLN A 384 -4.81 -16.98 18.16
C GLN A 384 -6.01 -16.80 17.22
N ASP A 385 -6.67 -15.65 17.25
CA ASP A 385 -7.79 -15.34 16.36
C ASP A 385 -7.37 -15.34 14.88
N ALA A 386 -6.14 -14.91 14.60
CA ALA A 386 -5.55 -14.96 13.27
C ALA A 386 -5.01 -16.36 12.88
N ARG A 387 -5.01 -17.33 13.82
CA ARG A 387 -4.57 -18.72 13.66
C ARG A 387 -3.08 -18.87 13.30
N PHE A 388 -2.22 -18.06 13.93
CA PHE A 388 -0.76 -18.10 13.74
C PHE A 388 0.01 -18.83 14.85
N GLU A 389 -0.67 -19.38 15.87
CA GLU A 389 -0.06 -19.90 17.09
C GLU A 389 0.80 -21.16 16.92
N ARG A 390 0.60 -21.94 15.85
CA ARG A 390 1.18 -23.28 15.70
C ARG A 390 2.52 -23.34 14.98
N LYS A 391 3.00 -22.24 14.41
CA LYS A 391 4.20 -22.25 13.56
C LYS A 391 5.20 -21.19 14.04
N PRO A 392 6.48 -21.53 14.21
CA PRO A 392 7.49 -20.58 14.70
C PRO A 392 7.77 -19.44 13.71
N TYR A 393 7.52 -19.67 12.42
CA TYR A 393 7.65 -18.68 11.34
C TYR A 393 6.65 -19.03 10.23
N PHE A 394 6.33 -18.08 9.36
CA PHE A 394 5.40 -18.24 8.25
C PHE A 394 6.03 -17.78 6.94
N THR A 395 5.40 -18.21 5.86
CA THR A 395 5.73 -17.92 4.47
C THR A 395 4.48 -17.38 3.79
N ILE A 396 4.62 -16.89 2.56
CA ILE A 396 3.45 -16.42 1.81
C ILE A 396 2.38 -17.52 1.63
N GLU A 397 2.76 -18.80 1.61
CA GLU A 397 1.85 -19.95 1.46
C GLU A 397 0.95 -20.18 2.69
N ASP A 398 1.33 -19.63 3.84
CA ASP A 398 0.52 -19.67 5.07
C ASP A 398 -0.58 -18.59 5.05
N ILE A 399 -0.43 -17.55 4.22
CA ILE A 399 -1.34 -16.41 4.13
C ILE A 399 -2.18 -16.45 2.87
N LEU A 400 -1.61 -16.91 1.75
CA LEU A 400 -2.27 -16.99 0.46
C LEU A 400 -2.56 -18.43 0.06
N GLU A 401 -3.74 -18.67 -0.51
CA GLU A 401 -4.11 -20.00 -1.00
C GLU A 401 -3.20 -20.48 -2.11
N LYS A 402 -3.01 -19.62 -3.13
CA LYS A 402 -2.27 -19.89 -4.35
C LYS A 402 -1.41 -18.66 -4.68
N PRO A 403 -0.26 -18.44 -4.01
CA PRO A 403 0.55 -17.22 -4.17
C PRO A 403 0.94 -16.88 -5.62
N PHE A 404 0.97 -17.87 -6.51
CA PHE A 404 1.32 -17.73 -7.93
C PHE A 404 0.10 -17.70 -8.88
N ALA A 405 -1.11 -17.47 -8.35
CA ALA A 405 -2.28 -17.19 -9.17
C ALA A 405 -2.18 -15.80 -9.84
N GLY A 406 -3.10 -15.48 -10.76
CA GLY A 406 -3.12 -14.21 -11.48
C GLY A 406 -3.05 -13.02 -10.55
N GLY A 407 -2.06 -12.14 -10.73
CA GLY A 407 -1.83 -11.03 -9.82
C GLY A 407 -1.10 -9.83 -10.44
N ILE A 408 -1.33 -8.65 -9.89
CA ILE A 408 -0.59 -7.43 -10.18
C ILE A 408 -0.49 -6.56 -8.94
N SER A 409 0.68 -5.95 -8.75
CA SER A 409 0.91 -4.88 -7.79
C SER A 409 1.28 -3.60 -8.53
N ALA A 410 0.85 -2.47 -7.99
CA ALA A 410 1.08 -1.15 -8.56
C ALA A 410 1.43 -0.14 -7.46
N PHE A 411 2.41 0.71 -7.74
CA PHE A 411 2.97 1.66 -6.79
C PHE A 411 3.13 3.03 -7.45
N GLY A 412 2.26 3.98 -7.13
CA GLY A 412 2.22 5.30 -7.77
C GLY A 412 3.11 6.31 -7.04
N ALA A 413 4.03 6.95 -7.76
CA ALA A 413 5.04 7.84 -7.18
C ALA A 413 4.47 9.19 -6.74
N ILE A 414 4.38 9.41 -5.43
CA ILE A 414 4.01 10.72 -4.86
C ILE A 414 5.24 11.64 -4.87
N THR A 415 6.40 11.11 -4.46
CA THR A 415 7.68 11.82 -4.42
C THR A 415 8.75 11.11 -5.25
N ASP A 416 9.83 11.83 -5.57
CA ASP A 416 11.02 11.25 -6.23
C ASP A 416 11.55 10.04 -5.45
N ASN A 417 12.25 9.10 -6.09
CA ASN A 417 12.68 7.86 -5.44
C ASN A 417 14.20 7.85 -5.13
N TYR A 418 14.61 7.31 -3.98
CA TYR A 418 16.03 7.12 -3.62
C TYR A 418 16.66 5.86 -4.25
N TYR A 419 15.87 4.81 -4.42
CA TYR A 419 16.28 3.50 -4.91
C TYR A 419 16.33 3.44 -6.45
N LEU A 420 15.37 4.06 -7.12
CA LEU A 420 15.33 4.21 -8.58
C LEU A 420 15.20 5.69 -8.94
N PRO A 421 16.30 6.47 -8.97
CA PRO A 421 16.25 7.94 -9.10
C PRO A 421 15.58 8.50 -10.37
N PHE A 422 15.36 7.65 -11.37
CA PHE A 422 14.63 8.00 -12.60
C PHE A 422 13.11 7.91 -12.44
N ILE A 423 12.60 7.27 -11.38
CA ILE A 423 11.19 7.37 -10.97
C ILE A 423 11.00 8.72 -10.30
N LYS A 424 10.15 9.56 -10.89
CA LYS A 424 9.85 10.90 -10.41
C LYS A 424 8.50 10.94 -9.69
N GLY A 425 8.43 11.78 -8.66
CA GLY A 425 7.16 12.11 -8.04
C GLY A 425 6.25 12.89 -9.00
N VAL A 426 4.98 13.03 -8.63
CA VAL A 426 4.00 13.74 -9.47
C VAL A 426 4.46 15.16 -9.81
N THR A 427 4.34 15.54 -11.08
CA THR A 427 4.62 16.90 -11.55
C THR A 427 3.46 17.39 -12.38
N ALA A 428 3.10 18.67 -12.25
CA ALA A 428 2.04 19.29 -13.03
C ALA A 428 2.57 20.55 -13.72
N ASP A 429 2.15 20.73 -14.97
CA ASP A 429 2.32 21.94 -15.76
C ASP A 429 0.91 22.47 -16.06
N PHE A 430 0.45 23.40 -15.23
CA PHE A 430 -0.90 23.97 -15.35
C PHE A 430 -1.07 24.84 -16.61
N GLU A 431 0.01 25.38 -17.17
CA GLU A 431 -0.03 26.14 -18.43
C GLU A 431 -0.26 25.21 -19.61
N LYS A 432 0.42 24.07 -19.64
CA LYS A 432 0.21 23.02 -20.65
C LYS A 432 -0.96 22.09 -20.33
N ASN A 433 -1.61 22.29 -19.18
CA ASN A 433 -2.74 21.50 -18.73
C ASN A 433 -2.37 20.01 -18.54
N GLU A 434 -1.11 19.71 -18.19
CA GLU A 434 -0.55 18.35 -18.11
C GLU A 434 -0.17 17.96 -16.68
N VAL A 435 -0.34 16.68 -16.35
CA VAL A 435 0.18 16.06 -15.12
C VAL A 435 0.93 14.78 -15.46
N ASN A 436 2.11 14.61 -14.89
CA ASN A 436 2.93 13.41 -15.04
C ASN A 436 2.95 12.60 -13.74
N VAL A 437 2.89 11.29 -13.87
CA VAL A 437 3.00 10.34 -12.76
C VAL A 437 3.70 9.08 -13.22
N ASP A 438 4.59 8.57 -12.38
CA ASP A 438 5.28 7.31 -12.57
C ASP A 438 4.63 6.22 -11.71
N VAL A 439 4.42 5.03 -12.28
CA VAL A 439 3.88 3.87 -11.55
C VAL A 439 4.79 2.66 -11.72
N LEU A 440 5.37 2.18 -10.63
CA LEU A 440 6.07 0.90 -10.61
C LEU A 440 5.05 -0.23 -10.53
N THR A 441 5.25 -1.30 -11.31
CA THR A 441 4.36 -2.45 -11.33
C THR A 441 5.16 -3.74 -11.29
N ILE A 442 4.65 -4.73 -10.56
CA ILE A 442 5.17 -6.09 -10.56
C ILE A 442 3.97 -7.02 -10.70
N ASN A 443 3.93 -7.79 -11.79
CA ASN A 443 2.85 -8.75 -12.00
C ASN A 443 3.25 -10.16 -11.55
N SER A 444 2.27 -11.06 -11.51
CA SER A 444 2.44 -12.44 -11.09
C SER A 444 3.45 -13.22 -11.93
N LEU A 445 3.70 -12.82 -13.18
CA LEU A 445 4.75 -13.40 -14.02
C LEU A 445 6.17 -12.96 -13.62
N GLY A 446 6.33 -12.07 -12.64
CA GLY A 446 7.61 -11.52 -12.21
C GLY A 446 8.11 -10.36 -13.08
N VAL A 447 7.28 -9.85 -14.01
CA VAL A 447 7.65 -8.72 -14.86
C VAL A 447 7.59 -7.43 -14.04
N VAL A 448 8.67 -6.65 -14.09
CA VAL A 448 8.82 -5.36 -13.41
C VAL A 448 8.82 -4.25 -14.44
N GLN A 449 7.88 -3.30 -14.32
CA GLN A 449 7.79 -2.17 -15.24
C GLN A 449 7.53 -0.87 -14.51
N VAL A 450 8.09 0.22 -15.03
CA VAL A 450 7.74 1.59 -14.66
C VAL A 450 6.92 2.19 -15.79
N TRP A 451 5.73 2.65 -15.49
CA TRP A 451 4.83 3.33 -16.41
C TRP A 451 4.93 4.83 -16.18
N HIS A 452 5.44 5.56 -17.15
CA HIS A 452 5.48 7.01 -17.18
C HIS A 452 4.23 7.51 -17.89
N PHE A 453 3.27 8.05 -17.16
CA PHE A 453 2.06 8.62 -17.72
C PHE A 453 2.15 10.14 -17.80
N THR A 454 1.68 10.70 -18.91
CA THR A 454 1.28 12.11 -19.00
C THR A 454 -0.22 12.14 -19.27
N PHE A 455 -0.98 12.65 -18.31
CA PHE A 455 -2.39 12.98 -18.49
C PHE A 455 -2.56 14.47 -18.78
N MET A 456 -3.67 14.82 -19.40
CA MET A 456 -4.07 16.19 -19.65
C MET A 456 -5.50 16.39 -19.14
N GLY A 457 -5.79 17.55 -18.52
CA GLY A 457 -7.16 17.92 -18.18
C GLY A 457 -7.97 18.10 -19.47
N LYS A 458 -9.17 17.54 -19.58
CA LYS A 458 -10.00 17.76 -20.79
C LYS A 458 -10.51 19.20 -20.86
N SER A 459 -10.96 19.73 -19.73
CA SER A 459 -11.39 21.12 -19.61
C SER A 459 -10.22 21.97 -19.11
N ASN A 460 -9.76 21.69 -17.88
CA ASN A 460 -8.52 22.23 -17.32
C ASN A 460 -8.06 21.37 -16.12
N LEU A 461 -6.76 21.40 -15.84
CA LEU A 461 -6.14 20.54 -14.84
C LEU A 461 -6.52 20.95 -13.42
N LYS A 462 -6.81 22.23 -13.19
CA LYS A 462 -7.25 22.72 -11.88
C LYS A 462 -8.59 22.10 -11.48
N ASP A 463 -9.52 21.98 -12.42
CA ASP A 463 -10.79 21.32 -12.22
C ASP A 463 -10.62 19.81 -12.04
N SER A 464 -9.71 19.17 -12.78
CA SER A 464 -9.34 17.77 -12.54
C SER A 464 -8.85 17.55 -11.10
N VAL A 465 -7.97 18.44 -10.62
CA VAL A 465 -7.44 18.41 -9.25
C VAL A 465 -8.56 18.61 -8.23
N ASN A 466 -9.46 19.56 -8.44
CA ASN A 466 -10.63 19.77 -7.57
C ASN A 466 -11.60 18.58 -7.54
N LYS A 467 -11.72 17.82 -8.64
CA LYS A 467 -12.52 16.59 -8.71
C LYS A 467 -11.90 15.42 -7.93
N MET A 468 -10.60 15.49 -7.65
CA MET A 468 -9.89 14.50 -6.82
C MET A 468 -9.94 14.81 -5.32
N THR A 469 -10.54 15.93 -4.92
CA THR A 469 -10.69 16.31 -3.51
C THR A 469 -11.69 15.41 -2.81
N SER A 470 -11.32 14.92 -1.62
CA SER A 470 -12.18 14.08 -0.79
C SER A 470 -13.47 14.83 -0.39
N PRO A 471 -14.64 14.15 -0.30
CA PRO A 471 -15.85 14.75 0.23
C PRO A 471 -15.65 15.40 1.61
N LYS A 472 -14.79 14.83 2.47
CA LYS A 472 -14.48 15.37 3.80
C LYS A 472 -14.04 16.83 3.78
N GLU A 473 -13.18 17.21 2.83
CA GLU A 473 -12.65 18.59 2.75
C GLU A 473 -13.75 19.61 2.41
N LYS A 474 -14.79 19.18 1.70
CA LYS A 474 -15.97 20.01 1.40
C LYS A 474 -16.90 20.12 2.60
N LEU A 475 -16.99 19.08 3.42
CA LEU A 475 -17.91 18.98 4.55
C LEU A 475 -17.36 19.57 5.84
N GLU A 476 -16.04 19.49 6.09
CA GLU A 476 -15.44 19.87 7.37
C GLU A 476 -15.59 21.36 7.73
N LYS A 477 -15.90 22.21 6.73
CA LYS A 477 -16.07 23.66 6.88
C LYS A 477 -17.54 24.09 6.96
N LEU A 478 -18.48 23.15 6.88
CA LEU A 478 -19.92 23.40 6.88
C LEU A 478 -20.54 22.91 8.20
N GLN A 479 -21.70 23.47 8.56
CA GLN A 479 -22.48 23.09 9.74
C GLN A 479 -23.98 23.27 9.48
N GLY A 480 -24.84 22.58 10.23
CA GLY A 480 -26.29 22.73 10.22
C GLY A 480 -26.90 22.57 8.84
N ALA A 481 -27.77 23.50 8.45
CA ALA A 481 -28.51 23.45 7.19
C ALA A 481 -27.61 23.49 5.94
N ASP A 482 -26.45 24.16 6.02
CA ASP A 482 -25.51 24.20 4.89
C ASP A 482 -24.82 22.85 4.68
N LEU A 483 -24.49 22.16 5.77
CA LEU A 483 -23.95 20.80 5.73
C LEU A 483 -24.98 19.80 5.19
N GLU A 484 -26.22 19.87 5.68
CA GLU A 484 -27.32 19.02 5.21
C GLU A 484 -27.58 19.20 3.70
N ARG A 485 -27.59 20.44 3.22
CA ARG A 485 -27.75 20.73 1.80
C ARG A 485 -26.60 20.18 0.96
N GLU A 486 -25.36 20.25 1.42
CA GLU A 486 -24.21 19.74 0.66
C GLU A 486 -24.19 18.20 0.62
N ILE A 487 -24.52 17.53 1.73
CA ILE A 487 -24.68 16.07 1.75
C ILE A 487 -25.83 15.63 0.83
N GLY A 488 -26.95 16.36 0.83
CA GLY A 488 -28.06 16.11 -0.09
C GLY A 488 -27.63 16.15 -1.56
N LYS A 489 -26.81 17.13 -1.95
CA LYS A 489 -26.26 17.19 -3.33
C LYS A 489 -25.41 15.97 -3.68
N PHE A 490 -24.64 15.43 -2.74
CA PHE A 490 -23.91 14.20 -3.00
C PHE A 490 -24.86 13.05 -3.24
N ILE A 491 -25.84 12.84 -2.35
CA ILE A 491 -26.79 11.74 -2.38
C ILE A 491 -27.70 11.79 -3.63
N ASP A 492 -28.13 12.97 -4.07
CA ASP A 492 -29.03 13.11 -5.22
C ASP A 492 -28.36 12.85 -6.57
N GLY A 493 -27.03 13.00 -6.68
CA GLY A 493 -26.30 12.82 -7.94
C GLY A 493 -25.81 11.39 -8.15
N GLU A 494 -26.01 10.81 -9.33
CA GLU A 494 -25.67 9.41 -9.61
C GLU A 494 -24.19 9.07 -9.33
N THR A 495 -23.25 9.82 -9.92
CA THR A 495 -21.81 9.60 -9.71
C THR A 495 -21.37 10.02 -8.32
N THR A 496 -21.89 11.14 -7.82
CA THR A 496 -21.47 11.73 -6.54
C THR A 496 -21.96 10.95 -5.34
N ASN A 497 -23.14 10.32 -5.43
CA ASN A 497 -23.71 9.46 -4.39
C ASN A 497 -22.77 8.30 -4.11
N ARG A 498 -22.33 7.65 -5.19
CA ARG A 498 -21.41 6.53 -5.12
C ARG A 498 -20.04 6.92 -4.56
N GLN A 499 -19.49 8.05 -5.00
CA GLN A 499 -18.24 8.58 -4.43
C GLN A 499 -18.40 8.87 -2.94
N TYR A 500 -19.53 9.46 -2.54
CA TYR A 500 -19.83 9.75 -1.15
C TYR A 500 -20.01 8.48 -0.31
N GLN A 501 -20.65 7.44 -0.84
CA GLN A 501 -20.79 6.15 -0.16
C GLN A 501 -19.43 5.48 0.07
N LEU A 502 -18.54 5.51 -0.93
CA LEU A 502 -17.16 5.02 -0.79
C LEU A 502 -16.39 5.82 0.26
N PHE A 503 -16.54 7.14 0.27
CA PHE A 503 -15.94 8.01 1.29
C PHE A 503 -16.44 7.64 2.68
N PHE A 504 -17.75 7.52 2.85
CA PHE A 504 -18.37 7.21 4.13
C PHE A 504 -17.84 5.87 4.68
N ASN A 505 -17.79 4.85 3.82
CA ASN A 505 -17.25 3.53 4.17
C ASN A 505 -15.77 3.60 4.56
N ASN A 506 -14.93 4.29 3.77
CA ASN A 506 -13.48 4.35 4.00
C ASN A 506 -13.09 5.25 5.19
N GLU A 507 -13.87 6.30 5.48
CA GLU A 507 -13.60 7.21 6.60
C GLU A 507 -14.06 6.63 7.92
N TYR A 508 -15.25 6.03 7.94
CA TYR A 508 -15.91 5.59 9.16
C TYR A 508 -15.81 4.09 9.43
N TYR A 509 -15.07 3.32 8.60
CA TYR A 509 -14.94 1.87 8.76
C TYR A 509 -14.68 1.35 10.19
N PRO A 510 -13.92 2.04 11.09
CA PRO A 510 -13.70 1.50 12.43
C PRO A 510 -14.97 1.49 13.30
N ALA A 511 -15.99 2.25 12.89
CA ALA A 511 -17.29 2.35 13.54
C ALA A 511 -18.44 1.83 12.66
N LEU A 512 -18.15 1.14 11.56
CA LEU A 512 -19.16 0.56 10.67
C LEU A 512 -19.10 -0.97 10.71
N ILE A 513 -20.28 -1.58 10.75
CA ILE A 513 -20.44 -3.02 10.52
C ILE A 513 -21.20 -3.21 9.20
N PRO A 514 -20.57 -3.73 8.14
CA PRO A 514 -21.25 -4.01 6.89
C PRO A 514 -22.22 -5.20 7.05
N VAL A 515 -23.46 -5.05 6.56
CA VAL A 515 -24.50 -6.09 6.56
C VAL A 515 -25.15 -6.14 5.18
N ARG A 516 -24.67 -7.08 4.35
CA ARG A 516 -25.06 -7.20 2.93
C ARG A 516 -24.83 -5.89 2.17
N HIS A 517 -25.90 -5.20 1.78
CA HIS A 517 -25.85 -3.92 1.06
C HIS A 517 -26.06 -2.71 1.98
N GLN A 518 -26.24 -2.95 3.27
CA GLN A 518 -26.44 -1.92 4.29
C GLN A 518 -25.29 -1.93 5.30
N MET A 519 -25.30 -1.01 6.26
CA MET A 519 -24.33 -0.92 7.35
C MET A 519 -25.01 -0.55 8.67
N TYR A 520 -24.41 -0.94 9.80
CA TYR A 520 -24.72 -0.40 11.11
C TYR A 520 -23.63 0.58 11.55
N VAL A 521 -24.05 1.72 12.11
CA VAL A 521 -23.14 2.70 12.73
C VAL A 521 -23.05 2.44 14.22
N LEU A 522 -21.82 2.24 14.71
CA LEU A 522 -21.53 2.10 16.13
C LEU A 522 -21.27 3.48 16.76
N HIS A 523 -22.33 4.21 17.13
CA HIS A 523 -22.20 5.58 17.64
C HIS A 523 -21.25 5.72 18.85
N GLN A 524 -21.24 4.75 19.76
CA GLN A 524 -20.28 4.75 20.88
C GLN A 524 -18.82 4.62 20.41
N ALA A 525 -18.58 3.88 19.32
CA ALA A 525 -17.25 3.82 18.72
C ALA A 525 -16.87 5.15 18.06
N VAL A 526 -17.82 5.83 17.41
CA VAL A 526 -17.63 7.20 16.88
C VAL A 526 -17.23 8.17 18.00
N ASP A 527 -17.91 8.12 19.15
CA ASP A 527 -17.56 8.94 20.32
C ASP A 527 -16.11 8.71 20.76
N GLY A 528 -15.71 7.44 20.95
CA GLY A 528 -14.33 7.10 21.31
C GLY A 528 -13.32 7.55 20.25
N LEU A 529 -13.64 7.43 18.95
CA LEU A 529 -12.76 7.90 17.86
C LEU A 529 -12.53 9.42 17.92
N ILE A 530 -13.54 10.19 18.32
CA ILE A 530 -13.43 11.65 18.48
C ILE A 530 -12.60 12.00 19.71
N GLU A 531 -12.84 11.34 20.85
CA GLU A 531 -12.06 11.56 22.08
C GLU A 531 -10.56 11.32 21.87
N ARG A 532 -10.22 10.37 20.98
CA ARG A 532 -8.83 10.03 20.62
C ARG A 532 -8.26 10.88 19.47
N GLY A 533 -9.05 11.80 18.91
CA GLY A 533 -8.65 12.68 17.80
C GLY A 533 -8.42 11.96 16.47
N ALA A 534 -9.00 10.78 16.28
CA ALA A 534 -9.04 10.06 15.00
C ALA A 534 -10.14 10.64 14.10
N LEU A 535 -11.28 10.99 14.69
CA LEU A 535 -12.37 11.75 14.07
C LEU A 535 -12.50 13.14 14.72
N GLN A 536 -13.27 14.02 14.12
CA GLN A 536 -13.57 15.37 14.60
C GLN A 536 -15.03 15.46 15.08
N PRO A 537 -15.38 16.42 15.96
CA PRO A 537 -16.77 16.57 16.44
C PRO A 537 -17.81 16.68 15.31
N ILE A 538 -17.45 17.33 14.20
CA ILE A 538 -18.29 17.48 13.00
C ILE A 538 -18.67 16.14 12.36
N ASP A 539 -17.89 15.08 12.58
CA ASP A 539 -18.19 13.74 12.04
C ASP A 539 -19.50 13.16 12.57
N LYS A 540 -19.89 13.50 13.81
CA LYS A 540 -21.19 13.09 14.35
C LYS A 540 -22.34 13.68 13.52
N GLU A 541 -22.21 14.94 13.14
CA GLU A 541 -23.23 15.65 12.37
C GLU A 541 -23.29 15.12 10.94
N ILE A 542 -22.13 14.86 10.30
CA ILE A 542 -22.05 14.23 8.98
C ILE A 542 -22.75 12.87 8.99
N ILE A 543 -22.46 12.02 9.99
CA ILE A 543 -23.09 10.71 10.14
C ILE A 543 -24.59 10.83 10.32
N ALA A 544 -25.05 11.63 11.28
CA ALA A 544 -26.47 11.77 11.58
C ALA A 544 -27.29 12.32 10.39
N ILE A 545 -26.73 13.29 9.65
CA ILE A 545 -27.35 13.80 8.43
C ILE A 545 -27.38 12.73 7.34
N THR A 546 -26.31 11.94 7.19
CA THR A 546 -26.25 10.87 6.19
C THR A 546 -27.28 9.78 6.48
N GLU A 547 -27.43 9.36 7.74
CA GLU A 547 -28.47 8.41 8.18
C GLU A 547 -29.89 8.91 7.89
N LYS A 548 -30.11 10.23 8.06
CA LYS A 548 -31.39 10.87 7.74
C LYS A 548 -31.69 10.92 6.25
N LEU A 549 -30.68 11.24 5.43
CA LEU A 549 -30.87 11.49 3.99
C LEU A 549 -30.75 10.24 3.12
N ALA A 550 -30.03 9.21 3.58
CA ALA A 550 -29.88 7.92 2.89
C ALA A 550 -30.23 6.74 3.83
N PRO A 551 -31.46 6.67 4.36
CA PRO A 551 -31.86 5.62 5.30
C PRO A 551 -31.71 4.20 4.74
N GLU A 552 -31.74 4.03 3.41
CA GLU A 552 -31.56 2.75 2.74
C GLU A 552 -30.14 2.18 2.88
N TRP A 553 -29.13 3.01 3.17
CA TRP A 553 -27.76 2.55 3.44
C TRP A 553 -27.65 1.87 4.80
N PHE A 554 -28.58 2.12 5.72
CA PHE A 554 -28.45 1.73 7.10
C PHE A 554 -29.43 0.63 7.47
N ALA A 555 -28.94 -0.38 8.16
CA ALA A 555 -29.78 -1.44 8.70
C ALA A 555 -30.48 -0.95 9.97
N SER A 556 -31.74 -1.33 10.14
CA SER A 556 -32.58 -0.94 11.28
C SER A 556 -32.26 -1.71 12.55
#